data_AF-A0A8H6CW29-F1
#
_entry.id   AF-A0A8H6CW29-F1
#
_cell.length_a   1.000
_cell.length_b   1.000
_cell.length_c   1.000
_cell.angle_alpha   90.00
_cell.angle_beta   90.00
_cell.angle_gamma   90.00
#
_symmetry.space_group_name_H-M   'P 1'
#
loop_
_entity.id
_entity.type
_entity.pdbx_description
1 polymer ?
#
loop_
_entity_poly.entity_id
_entity_poly.type
_entity_poly.pdbx_seq_one_letter_code
_entity_poly.pdbx_strand_id
1 'polypeptide(L)'
;MSAEKASPVLVLGIDFGTTYSGIAWCRVGEHNEIKFTTNWKKRRFAQGDKQKVPSAIFYHHLNDEDPEWGATTPHDDTVLRWFKLLLVDEKDLPDHIRHSVQLKTARALMLKANKTPVQILGDYLRQLWRHCRENIIRAEGRRMMRVSTVRLVVTLPAIWPYYVRSRMTEALGHAGLLNITKAGHTALDFISEPEAAALTCLKENADRFNVRVGDHFVICDAGGGTVDLITYKIEKLDPLIIGESIKGDGKSSRALYDARLPDLEEGGLCGAMFLDEKFLKLLKETIPFEAQKSLDKQTFHRIMESDWEGGLKASFCKSSGDLPLQLSYDNPVDADFFPSKFNIDV
;
A
#
# COMPACT_ATOMS: atom_id res chain seq x y z
N MET A 1 31.03 13.61 -36.31
CA MET A 1 30.71 12.60 -35.28
C MET A 1 29.52 13.13 -34.48
N SER A 2 28.32 12.60 -34.74
CA SER A 2 27.15 12.95 -33.93
C SER A 2 27.37 12.39 -32.52
N ALA A 3 27.30 13.24 -31.50
CA ALA A 3 27.23 12.78 -30.12
C ALA A 3 26.10 11.75 -30.00
N GLU A 4 26.42 10.52 -29.59
CA GLU A 4 25.41 9.54 -29.18
C GLU A 4 24.54 10.22 -28.14
N LYS A 5 23.29 10.57 -28.51
CA LYS A 5 22.31 11.03 -27.54
C LYS A 5 22.05 9.85 -26.61
N ALA A 6 22.55 9.94 -25.38
CA ALA A 6 22.24 8.99 -24.33
C ALA A 6 20.72 8.78 -24.27
N SER A 7 20.29 7.52 -24.21
CA SER A 7 18.88 7.17 -24.10
C SER A 7 18.28 7.85 -22.86
N PRO A 8 17.07 8.43 -22.95
CA PRO A 8 16.42 9.01 -21.79
C PRO A 8 16.23 7.95 -20.70
N VAL A 9 16.32 8.37 -19.44
CA VAL A 9 16.13 7.48 -18.29
C VAL A 9 14.78 7.78 -17.65
N LEU A 10 13.94 6.76 -17.57
CA LEU A 10 12.68 6.77 -16.84
C LEU A 10 12.90 6.08 -15.49
N VAL A 11 12.60 6.76 -14.39
CA VAL A 11 12.61 6.18 -13.05
C VAL A 11 11.17 5.90 -12.63
N LEU A 12 10.91 4.70 -12.13
CA LEU A 12 9.65 4.29 -11.55
C LEU A 12 9.85 3.98 -10.06
N GLY A 13 8.96 4.48 -9.21
CA GLY A 13 8.90 4.13 -7.79
C GLY A 13 7.58 3.43 -7.49
N ILE A 14 7.62 2.21 -6.95
CA ILE A 14 6.43 1.48 -6.51
C ILE A 14 6.44 1.38 -4.99
N ASP A 15 5.36 1.86 -4.38
CA ASP A 15 4.99 1.54 -3.01
C ASP A 15 3.86 0.52 -3.04
N PHE A 16 4.18 -0.74 -2.74
CA PHE A 16 3.19 -1.81 -2.62
C PHE A 16 2.83 -2.00 -1.15
N GLY A 17 1.80 -1.31 -0.68
CA GLY A 17 1.32 -1.42 0.71
C GLY A 17 0.31 -2.54 0.92
N THR A 18 0.07 -2.89 2.19
CA THR A 18 -0.88 -3.95 2.57
C THR A 18 -2.31 -3.59 2.18
N THR A 19 -2.68 -2.32 2.34
CA THR A 19 -4.03 -1.81 2.10
C THR A 19 -4.14 -0.98 0.83
N TYR A 20 -3.12 -0.19 0.52
CA TYR A 20 -3.07 0.69 -0.65
C TYR A 20 -1.69 0.66 -1.28
N SER A 21 -1.63 0.81 -2.59
CA SER A 21 -0.39 0.91 -3.36
C SER A 21 -0.35 2.18 -4.19
N GLY A 22 0.85 2.66 -4.50
CA GLY A 22 1.09 3.80 -5.38
C GLY A 22 2.23 3.50 -6.36
N ILE A 23 2.20 4.18 -7.50
CA ILE A 23 3.32 4.20 -8.44
C ILE A 23 3.57 5.63 -8.92
N ALA A 24 4.79 6.09 -8.73
CA ALA A 24 5.28 7.38 -9.20
C ALA A 24 6.34 7.19 -10.28
N TRP A 25 6.54 8.21 -11.09
CA TRP A 25 7.53 8.18 -12.15
C TRP A 25 8.16 9.55 -12.37
N CYS A 26 9.38 9.56 -12.88
CA CYS A 26 10.13 10.76 -13.17
C CYS A 26 11.04 10.52 -14.37
N ARG A 27 11.21 11.56 -15.21
CA ARG A 27 12.20 11.56 -16.29
C ARG A 27 13.47 12.27 -15.81
N VAL A 28 14.60 11.59 -15.89
CA VAL A 28 15.89 12.20 -15.50
C VAL A 28 16.22 13.34 -16.47
N GLY A 29 16.57 14.50 -15.92
CA GLY A 29 17.00 15.69 -16.67
C GLY A 29 15.90 16.72 -16.98
N GLU A 30 14.65 16.47 -16.59
CA GLU A 30 13.54 17.44 -16.68
C GLU A 30 13.15 17.91 -15.27
N HIS A 31 14.00 18.75 -14.66
CA HIS A 31 13.91 19.18 -13.25
C HIS A 31 13.80 18.06 -12.20
N ASN A 32 13.86 16.80 -12.64
CA ASN A 32 13.57 15.60 -11.86
C ASN A 32 12.22 15.69 -11.10
N GLU A 33 11.20 16.23 -11.76
CA GLU A 33 9.85 16.35 -11.20
C GLU A 33 9.20 14.97 -11.05
N ILE A 34 8.77 14.65 -9.83
CA ILE A 34 8.11 13.39 -9.51
C ILE A 34 6.62 13.52 -9.86
N LYS A 35 6.15 12.69 -10.78
CA LYS A 35 4.75 12.62 -11.19
C LYS A 35 4.11 11.38 -10.58
N PHE A 36 3.02 11.56 -9.86
CA PHE A 36 2.24 10.46 -9.30
C PHE A 36 1.27 9.92 -10.35
N THR A 37 1.10 8.60 -10.37
CA THR A 37 0.00 8.03 -11.14
C THR A 37 -1.31 8.31 -10.42
N THR A 38 -2.26 8.86 -11.15
CA THR A 38 -3.58 9.20 -10.63
C THR A 38 -4.65 8.79 -11.65
N ASN A 39 -5.87 9.33 -11.51
CA ASN A 39 -7.03 9.05 -12.36
C ASN A 39 -7.37 7.56 -12.44
N TRP A 40 -7.27 6.86 -11.30
CA TRP A 40 -7.58 5.44 -11.19
C TRP A 40 -8.99 5.15 -11.70
N LYS A 41 -9.15 4.02 -12.40
CA LYS A 41 -10.49 3.51 -12.72
C LYS A 41 -11.23 3.22 -11.41
N LYS A 42 -12.48 3.67 -11.30
CA LYS A 42 -13.32 3.48 -10.12
C LYS A 42 -14.66 2.87 -10.53
N ARG A 43 -15.18 1.96 -9.71
CA ARG A 43 -16.52 1.37 -9.90
C ARG A 43 -17.65 2.38 -9.68
N ARG A 44 -17.43 3.37 -8.82
CA ARG A 44 -18.36 4.46 -8.51
C ARG A 44 -17.68 5.82 -8.68
N PHE A 45 -18.47 6.86 -8.96
CA PHE A 45 -17.99 8.25 -8.94
C PHE A 45 -17.63 8.64 -7.50
N ALA A 46 -16.36 8.48 -7.12
CA ALA A 46 -15.85 9.01 -5.86
C ALA A 46 -15.12 10.33 -6.11
N GLN A 47 -15.35 11.32 -5.25
CA GLN A 47 -14.62 12.58 -5.27
C GLN A 47 -13.13 12.37 -4.96
N GLY A 48 -12.28 13.19 -5.57
CA GLY A 48 -10.84 13.25 -5.29
C GLY A 48 -10.00 12.31 -6.15
N ASP A 49 -8.93 12.86 -6.70
CA ASP A 49 -7.89 12.10 -7.38
C ASP A 49 -6.82 11.68 -6.34
N LYS A 50 -6.87 10.42 -5.90
CA LYS A 50 -5.93 9.90 -4.89
C LYS A 50 -4.64 9.44 -5.56
N GLN A 51 -3.49 9.63 -4.90
CA GLN A 51 -2.20 9.14 -5.39
C GLN A 51 -2.00 7.63 -5.19
N LYS A 52 -2.86 6.99 -4.38
CA LYS A 52 -2.85 5.55 -4.12
C LYS A 52 -4.17 4.89 -4.50
N VAL A 53 -4.10 3.60 -4.79
CA VAL A 53 -5.22 2.73 -5.15
C VAL A 53 -5.24 1.52 -4.21
N PRO A 54 -6.42 0.95 -3.86
CA PRO A 54 -6.47 -0.22 -2.98
C PRO A 54 -5.58 -1.38 -3.47
N SER A 55 -4.97 -2.08 -2.52
CA SER A 55 -4.28 -3.36 -2.72
C SER A 55 -5.32 -4.49 -2.70
N ALA A 56 -6.14 -4.52 -3.75
CA ALA A 56 -7.28 -5.42 -3.91
C ALA A 56 -7.32 -6.01 -5.31
N ILE A 57 -7.69 -7.28 -5.43
CA ILE A 57 -7.85 -7.98 -6.71
C ILE A 57 -9.02 -8.95 -6.63
N PHE A 58 -9.81 -9.02 -7.71
CA PHE A 58 -10.98 -9.87 -7.81
C PHE A 58 -10.92 -10.66 -9.12
N TYR A 59 -10.94 -11.98 -9.01
CA TYR A 59 -10.93 -12.90 -10.14
C TYR A 59 -12.36 -13.39 -10.40
N HIS A 60 -12.85 -13.20 -11.63
CA HIS A 60 -14.21 -13.65 -12.00
C HIS A 60 -14.28 -15.17 -12.14
N HIS A 61 -13.18 -15.79 -12.55
CA HIS A 61 -13.06 -17.22 -12.83
C HIS A 61 -11.60 -17.67 -12.68
N LEU A 62 -11.38 -18.99 -12.72
CA LEU A 62 -10.04 -19.56 -12.73
C LEU A 62 -9.27 -19.11 -13.97
N ASN A 63 -7.98 -18.80 -13.80
CA ASN A 63 -7.08 -18.33 -14.87
C ASN A 63 -7.48 -17.00 -15.52
N ASP A 64 -8.27 -16.17 -14.83
CA ASP A 64 -8.61 -14.82 -15.29
C ASP A 64 -7.33 -13.96 -15.44
N GLU A 65 -7.05 -13.56 -16.68
CA GLU A 65 -5.87 -12.79 -17.08
C GLU A 65 -6.08 -11.27 -17.00
N ASP A 66 -7.34 -10.82 -16.83
CA ASP A 66 -7.70 -9.41 -16.70
C ASP A 66 -8.64 -9.17 -15.51
N PRO A 67 -8.18 -9.48 -14.28
CA PRO A 67 -9.00 -9.34 -13.09
C PRO A 67 -9.35 -7.88 -12.80
N GLU A 68 -10.51 -7.68 -12.18
CA GLU A 68 -10.82 -6.41 -11.51
C GLU A 68 -9.81 -6.18 -10.39
N TRP A 69 -9.39 -4.93 -10.20
CA TRP A 69 -8.32 -4.61 -9.25
C TRP A 69 -8.49 -3.19 -8.70
N GLY A 70 -7.85 -2.92 -7.58
CA GLY A 70 -7.89 -1.60 -6.98
C GLY A 70 -9.30 -1.13 -6.69
N ALA A 71 -9.64 0.07 -7.15
CA ALA A 71 -10.95 0.69 -6.91
C ALA A 71 -12.07 0.19 -7.85
N THR A 72 -11.82 -0.80 -8.70
CA THR A 72 -12.86 -1.40 -9.55
C THR A 72 -13.50 -2.64 -8.92
N THR A 73 -12.82 -3.29 -7.97
CA THR A 73 -13.27 -4.55 -7.35
C THR A 73 -14.64 -4.42 -6.68
N PRO A 74 -15.40 -5.51 -6.52
CA PRO A 74 -16.63 -5.52 -5.72
C PRO A 74 -16.42 -5.06 -4.27
N HIS A 75 -17.53 -4.69 -3.62
CA HIS A 75 -17.53 -4.21 -2.23
C HIS A 75 -18.04 -5.30 -1.28
N ASP A 76 -17.42 -6.48 -1.35
CA ASP A 76 -17.79 -7.62 -0.50
C ASP A 76 -16.54 -8.46 -0.12
N ASP A 77 -16.80 -9.57 0.59
CA ASP A 77 -15.79 -10.49 1.13
C ASP A 77 -15.22 -11.45 0.08
N THR A 78 -15.62 -11.36 -1.19
CA THR A 78 -15.07 -12.19 -2.28
C THR A 78 -13.80 -11.60 -2.88
N VAL A 79 -13.44 -10.37 -2.50
CA VAL A 79 -12.27 -9.66 -3.02
C VAL A 79 -11.02 -10.02 -2.23
N LEU A 80 -9.98 -10.42 -2.96
CA LEU A 80 -8.71 -10.80 -2.40
C LEU A 80 -7.93 -9.54 -2.02
N ARG A 81 -7.81 -9.31 -0.71
CA ARG A 81 -7.03 -8.23 -0.09
C ARG A 81 -5.93 -8.85 0.76
N TRP A 82 -4.97 -8.04 1.23
CA TRP A 82 -3.91 -8.47 2.16
C TRP A 82 -2.96 -9.53 1.62
N PHE A 83 -2.94 -9.74 0.30
CA PHE A 83 -2.01 -10.66 -0.35
C PHE A 83 -0.55 -10.25 -0.22
N LYS A 84 -0.25 -9.00 0.19
CA LYS A 84 1.10 -8.61 0.63
C LYS A 84 1.62 -9.55 1.71
N LEU A 85 0.83 -9.82 2.75
CA LEU A 85 1.22 -10.68 3.87
C LEU A 85 1.38 -12.16 3.48
N LEU A 86 0.77 -12.60 2.36
CA LEU A 86 0.95 -13.95 1.84
C LEU A 86 2.36 -14.19 1.27
N LEU A 87 3.16 -13.14 1.08
CA LEU A 87 4.56 -13.25 0.69
C LEU A 87 5.47 -13.68 1.85
N VAL A 88 4.99 -13.60 3.09
CA VAL A 88 5.74 -13.99 4.30
C VAL A 88 5.30 -15.39 4.73
N ASP A 89 6.25 -16.25 5.09
CA ASP A 89 5.95 -17.59 5.58
C ASP A 89 5.21 -17.53 6.91
N GLU A 90 4.30 -18.49 7.15
CA GLU A 90 3.44 -18.45 8.34
C GLU A 90 4.23 -18.40 9.65
N LYS A 91 5.35 -19.11 9.73
CA LYS A 91 6.24 -19.16 10.90
C LYS A 91 6.84 -17.80 11.26
N ASP A 92 6.98 -16.90 10.30
CA ASP A 92 7.59 -15.58 10.48
C ASP A 92 6.51 -14.49 10.67
N LEU A 93 5.23 -14.87 10.68
CA LEU A 93 4.13 -13.97 11.02
C LEU A 93 3.79 -14.06 12.52
N PRO A 94 3.63 -12.90 13.21
CA PRO A 94 3.03 -12.82 14.54
C PRO A 94 1.72 -13.60 14.67
N ASP A 95 1.51 -14.23 15.82
CA ASP A 95 0.37 -15.13 16.06
C ASP A 95 -0.99 -14.44 15.85
N HIS A 96 -1.15 -13.20 16.34
CA HIS A 96 -2.40 -12.44 16.18
C HIS A 96 -2.74 -12.15 14.72
N ILE A 97 -1.75 -12.06 13.84
CA ILE A 97 -1.94 -11.86 12.40
C ILE A 97 -2.12 -13.17 11.67
N ARG A 98 -1.32 -14.20 12.03
CA ARG A 98 -1.44 -15.54 11.46
C ARG A 98 -2.87 -16.07 11.57
N HIS A 99 -3.54 -15.72 12.66
CA HIS A 99 -4.90 -16.14 12.98
C HIS A 99 -6.00 -15.10 12.70
N SER A 100 -5.67 -13.94 12.12
CA SER A 100 -6.64 -12.91 11.78
C SER A 100 -7.64 -13.40 10.72
N VAL A 101 -8.85 -12.81 10.74
CA VAL A 101 -9.92 -13.19 9.80
C VAL A 101 -9.50 -12.84 8.36
N GLN A 102 -8.84 -11.71 8.16
CA GLN A 102 -8.45 -11.18 6.86
C GLN A 102 -7.39 -12.04 6.20
N LEU A 103 -6.37 -12.48 6.95
CA LEU A 103 -5.35 -13.35 6.38
C LEU A 103 -5.91 -14.74 6.07
N LYS A 104 -6.82 -15.25 6.91
CA LYS A 104 -7.56 -16.49 6.62
C LYS A 104 -8.42 -16.35 5.36
N THR A 105 -9.14 -15.24 5.20
CA THR A 105 -9.92 -14.94 3.99
C THR A 105 -9.01 -14.83 2.77
N ALA A 106 -7.88 -14.12 2.86
CA ALA A 106 -6.91 -13.99 1.78
C ALA A 106 -6.35 -15.36 1.34
N ARG A 107 -6.01 -16.24 2.29
CA ARG A 107 -5.60 -17.63 2.01
C ARG A 107 -6.71 -18.43 1.33
N ALA A 108 -7.93 -18.36 1.84
CA ALA A 108 -9.08 -19.08 1.26
C ALA A 108 -9.37 -18.63 -0.18
N LEU A 109 -9.35 -17.33 -0.45
CA LEU A 109 -9.55 -16.77 -1.79
C LEU A 109 -8.39 -17.09 -2.73
N MET A 110 -7.14 -17.08 -2.24
CA MET A 110 -5.96 -17.52 -3.01
C MET A 110 -6.10 -18.98 -3.44
N LEU A 111 -6.48 -19.88 -2.53
CA LEU A 111 -6.71 -21.29 -2.83
C LEU A 111 -7.84 -21.46 -3.84
N LYS A 112 -8.95 -20.72 -3.68
CA LYS A 112 -10.07 -20.71 -4.65
C LYS A 112 -9.64 -20.23 -6.04
N ALA A 113 -8.72 -19.26 -6.12
CA ALA A 113 -8.17 -18.77 -7.37
C ALA A 113 -7.13 -19.73 -8.01
N ASN A 114 -6.69 -20.77 -7.29
CA ASN A 114 -5.63 -21.70 -7.69
C ASN A 114 -4.34 -20.98 -8.13
N LYS A 115 -3.93 -19.96 -7.35
CA LYS A 115 -2.74 -19.14 -7.62
C LYS A 115 -1.82 -19.10 -6.42
N THR A 116 -0.53 -18.89 -6.68
CA THR A 116 0.47 -18.63 -5.63
C THR A 116 0.44 -17.15 -5.20
N PRO A 117 1.01 -16.79 -4.03
CA PRO A 117 1.16 -15.39 -3.62
C PRO A 117 1.89 -14.53 -4.66
N VAL A 118 2.93 -15.09 -5.28
CA VAL A 118 3.72 -14.44 -6.33
C VAL A 118 2.89 -14.16 -7.58
N GLN A 119 2.05 -15.11 -8.00
CA GLN A 119 1.17 -14.94 -9.17
C GLN A 119 0.12 -13.87 -8.90
N ILE A 120 -0.51 -13.86 -7.72
CA ILE A 120 -1.50 -12.85 -7.33
C ILE A 120 -0.88 -11.46 -7.33
N LEU A 121 0.30 -11.32 -6.70
CA LEU A 121 1.03 -10.05 -6.69
C LEU A 121 1.43 -9.63 -8.10
N GLY A 122 1.92 -10.56 -8.92
CA GLY A 122 2.31 -10.29 -10.30
C GLY A 122 1.13 -9.83 -11.15
N ASP A 123 -0.06 -10.41 -10.96
CA ASP A 123 -1.30 -9.98 -11.64
C ASP A 123 -1.69 -8.56 -11.20
N TYR A 124 -1.67 -8.27 -9.90
CA TYR A 124 -1.94 -6.92 -9.38
C TYR A 124 -0.96 -5.87 -9.92
N LEU A 125 0.34 -6.15 -9.83
CA LEU A 125 1.40 -5.25 -10.31
C LEU A 125 1.33 -5.03 -11.83
N ARG A 126 0.90 -6.04 -12.60
CA ARG A 126 0.65 -5.89 -14.03
C ARG A 126 -0.45 -4.86 -14.30
N GLN A 127 -1.54 -4.92 -13.57
CA GLN A 127 -2.65 -3.98 -13.72
C GLN A 127 -2.26 -2.56 -13.28
N LEU A 128 -1.56 -2.45 -12.14
CA LEU A 128 -0.98 -1.19 -11.65
C LEU A 128 -0.06 -0.55 -12.70
N TRP A 129 0.84 -1.34 -13.28
CA TRP A 129 1.75 -0.90 -14.32
C TRP A 129 1.02 -0.49 -15.60
N ARG A 130 0.03 -1.26 -16.07
CA ARG A 130 -0.75 -0.93 -17.26
C ARG A 130 -1.36 0.47 -17.15
N HIS A 131 -1.93 0.82 -16.00
CA HIS A 131 -2.53 2.13 -15.74
C HIS A 131 -1.48 3.26 -15.67
N CYS A 132 -0.37 3.03 -14.96
CA CYS A 132 0.75 3.97 -14.91
C CYS A 132 1.34 4.25 -16.30
N ARG A 133 1.54 3.20 -17.10
CA ARG A 133 2.05 3.30 -18.47
C ARG A 133 1.14 4.16 -19.35
N GLU A 134 -0.17 4.06 -19.21
CA GLU A 134 -1.12 4.93 -19.91
C GLU A 134 -0.98 6.39 -19.47
N ASN A 135 -0.82 6.66 -18.18
CA ASN A 135 -0.54 8.00 -17.64
C ASN A 135 0.73 8.59 -18.25
N ILE A 136 1.83 7.82 -18.23
CA ILE A 136 3.12 8.22 -18.83
C ILE A 136 2.95 8.50 -20.33
N ILE A 137 2.25 7.63 -21.07
CA ILE A 137 2.03 7.81 -22.51
C ILE A 137 1.23 9.08 -22.80
N ARG A 138 0.24 9.43 -21.98
CA ARG A 138 -0.54 10.66 -22.14
C ARG A 138 0.31 11.91 -21.86
N ALA A 139 1.19 11.85 -20.86
CA ALA A 139 2.05 12.97 -20.49
C ALA A 139 3.25 13.17 -21.45
N GLU A 140 3.93 12.08 -21.85
CA GLU A 140 5.25 12.12 -22.50
C GLU A 140 5.25 11.57 -23.94
N GLY A 141 4.15 10.94 -24.35
CA GLY A 141 4.01 10.28 -25.65
C GLY A 141 4.65 8.87 -25.72
N ARG A 142 4.08 8.04 -26.61
CA ARG A 142 4.50 6.63 -26.78
C ARG A 142 5.98 6.45 -27.17
N ARG A 143 6.52 7.39 -27.95
CA ARG A 143 7.90 7.30 -28.44
C ARG A 143 8.90 7.38 -27.30
N MET A 144 8.67 8.26 -26.33
CA MET A 144 9.52 8.43 -25.15
C MET A 144 9.64 7.08 -24.42
N MET A 145 8.50 6.48 -24.06
CA MET A 145 8.48 5.23 -23.28
C MET A 145 9.28 4.12 -23.97
N ARG A 146 9.17 4.01 -25.31
CA ARG A 146 9.85 2.95 -26.08
C ARG A 146 11.38 3.09 -26.10
N VAL A 147 11.91 4.31 -26.12
CA VAL A 147 13.35 4.57 -26.26
C VAL A 147 14.05 4.74 -24.92
N SER A 148 13.30 4.87 -23.82
CA SER A 148 13.89 5.04 -22.49
C SER A 148 14.46 3.74 -21.94
N THR A 149 15.59 3.85 -21.24
CA THR A 149 15.98 2.85 -20.25
C THR A 149 15.17 3.08 -18.98
N VAL A 150 14.93 2.02 -18.20
CA VAL A 150 14.09 2.10 -17.01
C VAL A 150 14.87 1.68 -15.78
N ARG A 151 14.80 2.52 -14.74
CA ARG A 151 15.16 2.15 -13.37
C ARG A 151 13.88 2.02 -12.55
N LEU A 152 13.70 0.89 -11.91
CA LEU A 152 12.58 0.58 -11.05
C LEU A 152 13.06 0.46 -9.61
N VAL A 153 12.46 1.24 -8.72
CA VAL A 153 12.71 1.19 -7.29
C VAL A 153 11.42 0.72 -6.61
N VAL A 154 11.51 -0.32 -5.79
CA VAL A 154 10.36 -0.89 -5.07
C VAL A 154 10.61 -0.81 -3.57
N THR A 155 9.63 -0.31 -2.81
CA THR A 155 9.71 -0.28 -1.35
C THR A 155 9.38 -1.65 -0.76
N LEU A 156 10.02 -1.99 0.35
CA LEU A 156 9.70 -3.16 1.18
C LEU A 156 9.76 -2.77 2.66
N PRO A 157 8.95 -3.39 3.54
CA PRO A 157 9.10 -3.18 4.98
C PRO A 157 10.50 -3.62 5.45
N ALA A 158 11.10 -2.86 6.37
CA ALA A 158 12.46 -3.13 6.85
C ALA A 158 12.56 -4.47 7.62
N ILE A 159 11.50 -4.83 8.34
CA ILE A 159 11.43 -6.05 9.16
C ILE A 159 11.22 -7.34 8.36
N TRP A 160 10.98 -7.25 7.05
CA TRP A 160 10.62 -8.42 6.27
C TRP A 160 11.80 -9.34 5.96
N PRO A 161 11.62 -10.68 6.03
CA PRO A 161 12.68 -11.62 5.71
C PRO A 161 13.23 -11.45 4.29
N TYR A 162 14.54 -11.67 4.12
CA TYR A 162 15.22 -11.49 2.82
C TYR A 162 14.62 -12.31 1.67
N TYR A 163 14.03 -13.48 1.96
CA TYR A 163 13.39 -14.30 0.92
C TYR A 163 12.19 -13.59 0.28
N VAL A 164 11.56 -12.63 0.97
CA VAL A 164 10.43 -11.88 0.44
C VAL A 164 10.87 -10.99 -0.73
N ARG A 165 12.11 -10.48 -0.71
CA ARG A 165 12.70 -9.77 -1.85
C ARG A 165 12.78 -10.64 -3.10
N SER A 166 13.09 -11.92 -2.94
CA SER A 166 13.09 -12.89 -4.05
C SER A 166 11.69 -13.09 -4.61
N ARG A 167 10.68 -13.27 -3.74
CA ARG A 167 9.27 -13.42 -4.15
C ARG A 167 8.74 -12.16 -4.85
N MET A 168 9.09 -10.98 -4.35
CA MET A 168 8.77 -9.70 -4.98
C MET A 168 9.41 -9.57 -6.36
N THR A 169 10.70 -9.95 -6.49
CA THR A 169 11.41 -9.94 -7.78
C THR A 169 10.74 -10.88 -8.78
N GLU A 170 10.33 -12.08 -8.35
CA GLU A 170 9.59 -13.02 -9.19
C GLU A 170 8.23 -12.46 -9.65
N ALA A 171 7.49 -11.81 -8.74
CA ALA A 171 6.22 -11.18 -9.06
C ALA A 171 6.37 -10.00 -10.04
N LEU A 172 7.43 -9.19 -9.89
CA LEU A 172 7.79 -8.14 -10.85
C LEU A 172 8.10 -8.72 -12.24
N GLY A 173 8.79 -9.87 -12.29
CA GLY A 173 9.00 -10.62 -13.53
C GLY A 173 7.67 -11.04 -14.17
N HIS A 174 6.78 -11.65 -13.38
CA HIS A 174 5.43 -12.06 -13.80
C HIS A 174 4.57 -10.88 -14.29
N ALA A 175 4.76 -9.70 -13.72
CA ALA A 175 4.09 -8.46 -14.12
C ALA A 175 4.67 -7.83 -15.41
N GLY A 176 5.82 -8.32 -15.91
CA GLY A 176 6.54 -7.75 -17.04
C GLY A 176 7.33 -6.48 -16.71
N LEU A 177 7.53 -6.18 -15.42
CA LEU A 177 8.20 -4.96 -14.94
C LEU A 177 9.74 -5.04 -15.04
N LEU A 178 10.30 -6.24 -15.25
CA LEU A 178 11.75 -6.42 -15.46
C LEU A 178 12.19 -6.19 -16.92
N ASN A 179 11.23 -6.07 -17.85
CA ASN A 179 11.47 -5.89 -19.29
C ASN A 179 10.49 -4.87 -19.89
N ILE A 180 10.44 -3.67 -19.30
CA ILE A 180 9.41 -2.66 -19.62
C ILE A 180 9.54 -2.12 -21.05
N THR A 181 10.77 -1.92 -21.52
CA THR A 181 11.06 -1.35 -22.83
C THR A 181 11.91 -2.28 -23.67
N LYS A 182 11.89 -2.06 -24.98
CA LYS A 182 12.77 -2.78 -25.92
C LYS A 182 14.22 -2.28 -25.85
N ALA A 183 14.51 -1.23 -25.08
CA ALA A 183 15.82 -0.59 -25.00
C ALA A 183 16.79 -1.29 -24.02
N GLY A 184 16.32 -2.32 -23.30
CA GLY A 184 17.14 -3.12 -22.41
C GLY A 184 16.36 -3.65 -21.21
N HIS A 185 17.05 -4.37 -20.32
CA HIS A 185 16.49 -4.80 -19.04
C HIS A 185 16.20 -3.60 -18.13
N THR A 186 15.12 -3.69 -17.36
CA THR A 186 14.83 -2.74 -16.28
C THR A 186 15.85 -2.93 -15.16
N ALA A 187 16.57 -1.88 -14.77
CA ALA A 187 17.42 -1.90 -13.59
C ALA A 187 16.55 -1.87 -12.33
N LEU A 188 16.55 -2.94 -11.54
CA LEU A 188 15.73 -3.07 -10.32
C LEU A 188 16.57 -2.80 -9.07
N ASP A 189 16.08 -1.88 -8.25
CA ASP A 189 16.55 -1.62 -6.89
C ASP A 189 15.42 -1.77 -5.88
N PHE A 190 15.81 -2.01 -4.63
CA PHE A 190 14.91 -2.01 -3.49
C PHE A 190 15.38 -0.97 -2.48
N ILE A 191 14.43 -0.34 -1.82
CA ILE A 191 14.64 0.58 -0.71
C ILE A 191 13.69 0.17 0.43
N SER A 192 14.06 0.39 1.69
CA SER A 192 13.08 0.17 2.75
C SER A 192 11.99 1.25 2.74
N GLU A 193 10.76 0.91 3.12
CA GLU A 193 9.66 1.86 3.31
C GLU A 193 10.06 3.05 4.20
N PRO A 194 10.64 2.85 5.41
CA PRO A 194 11.01 3.97 6.26
C PRO A 194 12.22 4.77 5.73
N GLU A 195 13.13 4.17 4.96
CA GLU A 195 14.21 4.92 4.29
C GLU A 195 13.65 5.82 3.18
N ALA A 196 12.72 5.32 2.37
CA ALA A 196 12.04 6.12 1.35
C ALA A 196 11.26 7.29 1.97
N ALA A 197 10.60 7.05 3.11
CA ALA A 197 9.93 8.08 3.89
C ALA A 197 10.94 9.12 4.42
N ALA A 198 12.06 8.69 5.01
CA ALA A 198 13.11 9.57 5.50
C ALA A 198 13.64 10.52 4.42
N LEU A 199 14.01 9.98 3.25
CA LEU A 199 14.53 10.76 2.14
C LEU A 199 13.52 11.82 1.67
N THR A 200 12.23 11.46 1.61
CA THR A 200 11.17 12.38 1.21
C THR A 200 10.96 13.48 2.26
N CYS A 201 10.81 13.11 3.53
CA CYS A 201 10.63 14.06 4.63
C CYS A 201 11.78 15.06 4.73
N LEU A 202 13.03 14.59 4.63
CA LEU A 202 14.20 15.44 4.70
C LEU A 202 14.32 16.35 3.47
N LYS A 203 14.02 15.84 2.27
CA LYS A 203 14.04 16.65 1.04
C LYS A 203 12.98 17.76 1.07
N GLU A 204 11.76 17.45 1.49
CA GLU A 204 10.64 18.41 1.50
C GLU A 204 10.73 19.44 2.63
N ASN A 205 11.45 19.11 3.70
CA ASN A 205 11.59 19.97 4.87
C ASN A 205 13.02 20.45 5.09
N ALA A 206 13.90 20.33 4.09
CA ALA A 206 15.31 20.73 4.17
C ALA A 206 15.47 22.20 4.60
N ASP A 207 14.56 23.08 4.16
CA ASP A 207 14.59 24.51 4.50
C ASP A 207 13.87 24.84 5.83
N ARG A 208 13.11 23.90 6.39
CA ARG A 208 12.27 24.11 7.59
C ARG A 208 12.95 23.70 8.88
N PHE A 209 13.86 22.75 8.80
CA PHE A 209 14.57 22.22 9.95
C PHE A 209 16.05 22.63 9.88
N ASN A 210 16.60 23.14 10.98
CA ASN A 210 18.04 23.42 11.08
C ASN A 210 18.80 22.12 11.38
N VAL A 211 18.72 21.18 10.43
CA VAL A 211 19.24 19.83 10.54
C VAL A 211 20.76 19.84 10.40
N ARG A 212 21.48 19.13 11.28
CA ARG A 212 22.94 19.08 11.31
C ARG A 212 23.45 17.66 11.17
N VAL A 213 24.68 17.54 10.66
CA VAL A 213 25.41 16.27 10.74
C VAL A 213 25.56 15.87 12.20
N GLY A 214 25.20 14.63 12.50
CA GLY A 214 25.13 14.10 13.86
C GLY A 214 23.74 14.14 14.49
N ASP A 215 22.78 14.86 13.92
CA ASP A 215 21.40 14.85 14.41
C ASP A 215 20.77 13.48 14.18
N HIS A 216 19.90 13.11 15.12
CA HIS A 216 19.10 11.89 15.08
C HIS A 216 17.64 12.25 14.87
N PHE A 217 16.93 11.48 14.06
CA PHE A 217 15.50 11.62 13.85
C PHE A 217 14.83 10.26 13.79
N VAL A 218 13.56 10.21 14.16
CA VAL A 218 12.76 8.98 14.15
C VAL A 218 11.74 9.07 13.02
N ILE A 219 11.67 8.01 12.22
CA ILE A 219 10.55 7.79 11.30
C ILE A 219 9.60 6.82 11.98
N CYS A 220 8.33 7.22 12.06
CA CYS A 220 7.21 6.38 12.46
C CYS A 220 6.33 6.18 11.23
N ASP A 221 6.51 5.05 10.55
CA ASP A 221 5.67 4.65 9.42
C ASP A 221 4.52 3.79 9.94
N ALA A 222 3.41 4.45 10.28
CA ALA A 222 2.20 3.79 10.77
C ALA A 222 1.24 3.51 9.60
N GLY A 223 1.52 2.42 8.87
CA GLY A 223 0.78 2.02 7.68
C GLY A 223 -0.54 1.30 7.95
N GLY A 224 -1.11 0.75 6.87
CA GLY A 224 -2.35 -0.01 6.94
C GLY A 224 -2.24 -1.37 7.64
N GLY A 225 -1.05 -1.98 7.62
CA GLY A 225 -0.85 -3.29 8.23
C GLY A 225 0.42 -3.50 9.04
N THR A 226 1.45 -2.68 8.81
CA THR A 226 2.66 -2.62 9.64
C THR A 226 2.72 -1.26 10.31
N VAL A 227 3.36 -1.21 11.47
CA VAL A 227 3.92 0.02 12.02
C VAL A 227 5.41 -0.21 12.19
N ASP A 228 6.20 0.59 11.49
CA ASP A 228 7.65 0.51 11.49
C ASP A 228 8.23 1.78 12.14
N LEU A 229 9.11 1.58 13.12
CA LEU A 229 9.81 2.66 13.82
C LEU A 229 11.30 2.48 13.58
N ILE A 230 11.97 3.54 13.10
CA ILE A 230 13.41 3.50 12.91
C ILE A 230 14.03 4.84 13.25
N THR A 231 15.22 4.79 13.86
CA THR A 231 15.98 5.99 14.20
C THR A 231 17.17 6.14 13.26
N TYR A 232 17.22 7.23 12.50
CA TYR A 232 18.31 7.56 11.61
C TYR A 232 19.19 8.67 12.18
N LYS A 233 20.48 8.60 11.87
CA LYS A 233 21.49 9.61 12.11
C LYS A 233 21.90 10.23 10.79
N ILE A 234 22.08 11.53 10.77
CA ILE A 234 22.52 12.26 9.59
C ILE A 234 24.04 12.25 9.54
N GLU A 235 24.58 11.62 8.51
CA GLU A 235 26.02 11.50 8.29
C GLU A 235 26.55 12.60 7.38
N LYS A 236 25.74 13.02 6.40
CA LYS A 236 26.07 14.09 5.45
C LYS A 236 24.80 14.78 4.96
N LEU A 237 24.89 16.09 4.70
CA LEU A 237 23.76 16.88 4.18
C LEU A 237 23.76 17.01 2.64
N ASP A 238 24.94 17.04 2.01
CA ASP A 238 25.06 17.14 0.55
C ASP A 238 26.20 16.26 -0.04
N PRO A 239 25.89 15.16 -0.75
CA PRO A 239 24.56 14.57 -0.85
C PRO A 239 24.06 14.13 0.53
N LEU A 240 22.74 14.08 0.70
CA LEU A 240 22.12 13.56 1.92
C LEU A 240 22.50 12.09 2.11
N ILE A 241 23.13 11.78 3.24
CA ILE A 241 23.48 10.42 3.65
C ILE A 241 22.99 10.25 5.09
N ILE A 242 22.20 9.20 5.30
CA ILE A 242 21.66 8.79 6.60
C ILE A 242 22.15 7.38 6.92
N GLY A 243 22.43 7.13 8.19
CA GLY A 243 22.76 5.82 8.73
C GLY A 243 21.84 5.47 9.88
N GLU A 244 21.58 4.19 10.13
CA GLU A 244 20.75 3.75 11.27
C GLU A 244 21.49 4.05 12.59
N SER A 245 20.78 4.63 13.56
CA SER A 245 21.35 5.09 14.84
C SER A 245 21.51 3.95 15.85
N ILE A 246 20.57 3.03 15.80
CA ILE A 246 20.55 1.78 16.53
C ILE A 246 20.58 0.74 15.41
N LYS A 247 21.51 -0.21 15.46
CA LYS A 247 21.42 -1.39 14.60
C LYS A 247 20.22 -2.18 15.12
N GLY A 248 19.05 -1.97 14.54
CA GLY A 248 17.93 -2.89 14.76
C GLY A 248 18.40 -4.27 14.32
N ASP A 249 17.88 -5.33 14.95
CA ASP A 249 18.13 -6.71 14.53
C ASP A 249 17.55 -7.00 13.11
N GLY A 250 16.94 -5.99 12.48
CA GLY A 250 16.62 -5.89 11.05
C GLY A 250 17.84 -5.55 10.19
N LYS A 251 18.53 -6.60 9.74
CA LYS A 251 19.57 -6.62 8.71
C LYS A 251 19.25 -5.74 7.48
N SER A 252 19.76 -4.50 7.46
CA SER A 252 19.72 -3.64 6.28
C SER A 252 20.99 -2.77 6.18
N SER A 253 21.63 -2.83 5.00
CA SER A 253 22.86 -2.16 4.55
C SER A 253 24.23 -2.72 5.02
N ARG A 254 24.93 -3.34 4.05
CA ARG A 254 26.40 -3.53 3.94
C ARG A 254 27.19 -4.44 4.92
N ALA A 255 26.59 -5.16 5.87
CA ALA A 255 27.37 -6.07 6.74
C ALA A 255 27.29 -7.56 6.34
N LEU A 256 28.45 -8.15 6.07
CA LEU A 256 28.69 -9.60 6.00
C LEU A 256 28.28 -10.28 7.33
N TYR A 257 27.75 -11.51 7.19
CA TYR A 257 27.56 -12.59 8.18
C TYR A 257 27.90 -12.28 9.66
N ASP A 258 26.92 -12.40 10.57
CA ASP A 258 26.88 -13.44 11.64
C ASP A 258 25.56 -13.36 12.45
N ALA A 259 25.34 -14.34 13.31
CA ALA A 259 24.13 -14.75 13.99
C ALA A 259 23.52 -13.81 15.06
N ARG A 260 22.19 -13.94 15.19
CA ARG A 260 21.32 -13.88 16.40
C ARG A 260 21.54 -12.74 17.41
N LEU A 261 20.54 -11.86 17.49
CA LEU A 261 19.99 -11.34 18.76
C LEU A 261 18.45 -11.48 18.72
N PRO A 262 17.77 -11.85 19.83
CA PRO A 262 16.35 -12.23 19.80
C PRO A 262 15.35 -11.16 20.27
N ASP A 263 15.75 -9.95 20.71
CA ASP A 263 14.87 -9.18 21.61
C ASP A 263 14.76 -7.65 21.35
N LEU A 264 15.02 -7.16 20.14
CA LEU A 264 14.51 -5.83 19.70
C LEU A 264 13.56 -5.98 18.50
N GLU A 265 12.29 -6.25 18.77
CA GLU A 265 11.21 -6.18 17.78
C GLU A 265 10.91 -4.71 17.43
N GLU A 266 11.74 -4.09 16.57
CA GLU A 266 11.44 -2.78 15.97
C GLU A 266 10.48 -2.95 14.78
N GLY A 267 9.19 -3.15 15.09
CA GLY A 267 8.11 -3.15 14.11
C GLY A 267 7.09 -4.25 14.35
N GLY A 268 5.82 -3.85 14.48
CA GLY A 268 4.71 -4.77 14.71
C GLY A 268 3.79 -4.81 13.49
N LEU A 269 3.19 -5.97 13.23
CA LEU A 269 2.00 -6.02 12.38
C LEU A 269 0.81 -5.47 13.18
N CYS A 270 0.72 -4.13 13.26
CA CYS A 270 -0.22 -3.38 14.09
C CYS A 270 -0.72 -2.08 13.40
N GLY A 271 -1.14 -2.17 12.13
CA GLY A 271 -1.56 -1.00 11.33
C GLY A 271 -3.04 -0.59 11.47
N ALA A 272 -3.46 0.35 10.62
CA ALA A 272 -4.83 0.90 10.60
C ALA A 272 -5.94 -0.16 10.48
N MET A 273 -5.64 -1.36 9.97
CA MET A 273 -6.55 -2.52 9.95
C MET A 273 -7.24 -2.80 11.29
N PHE A 274 -6.54 -2.63 12.41
CA PHE A 274 -7.12 -2.91 13.74
C PHE A 274 -8.13 -1.84 14.13
N LEU A 275 -7.98 -0.62 13.63
CA LEU A 275 -8.97 0.43 13.77
C LEU A 275 -10.21 0.10 12.94
N ASP A 276 -10.01 -0.38 11.71
CA ASP A 276 -11.10 -0.76 10.81
C ASP A 276 -11.94 -1.92 11.39
N GLU A 277 -11.28 -2.94 11.95
CA GLU A 277 -11.94 -4.05 12.65
C GLU A 277 -12.73 -3.59 13.87
N LYS A 278 -12.10 -2.78 14.74
CA LYS A 278 -12.74 -2.27 15.95
C LYS A 278 -13.93 -1.39 15.61
N PHE A 279 -13.82 -0.56 14.59
CA PHE A 279 -14.93 0.28 14.14
C PHE A 279 -16.07 -0.56 13.56
N LEU A 280 -15.78 -1.56 12.72
CA LEU A 280 -16.81 -2.47 12.20
C LEU A 280 -17.51 -3.25 13.32
N LYS A 281 -16.74 -3.74 14.29
CA LYS A 281 -17.28 -4.42 15.48
C LYS A 281 -18.18 -3.47 16.27
N LEU A 282 -17.70 -2.26 16.53
CA LEU A 282 -18.44 -1.23 17.23
C LEU A 282 -19.76 -0.89 16.53
N LEU A 283 -19.77 -0.75 15.19
CA LEU A 283 -20.99 -0.54 14.42
C LEU A 283 -21.99 -1.68 14.62
N LYS A 284 -21.52 -2.93 14.57
CA LYS A 284 -22.37 -4.12 14.77
C LYS A 284 -22.87 -4.27 16.21
N GLU A 285 -22.14 -3.77 17.20
CA GLU A 285 -22.59 -3.79 18.60
C GLU A 285 -23.55 -2.64 18.91
N THR A 286 -23.37 -1.51 18.22
CA THR A 286 -24.15 -0.28 18.40
C THR A 286 -25.52 -0.37 17.73
N ILE A 287 -25.59 -0.94 16.52
CA ILE A 287 -26.85 -1.08 15.78
C ILE A 287 -27.59 -2.32 16.32
N PRO A 288 -28.84 -2.22 16.83
CA PRO A 288 -29.59 -3.35 17.34
C PRO A 288 -29.70 -4.50 16.33
N PHE A 289 -29.66 -5.74 16.81
CA PHE A 289 -29.67 -6.93 15.95
C PHE A 289 -30.87 -6.98 15.00
N GLU A 290 -32.06 -6.56 15.44
CA GLU A 290 -33.25 -6.50 14.58
C GLU A 290 -33.10 -5.47 13.45
N ALA A 291 -32.40 -4.35 13.70
CA ALA A 291 -32.12 -3.37 12.66
C ALA A 291 -31.14 -3.93 11.63
N GLN A 292 -30.12 -4.66 12.10
CA GLN A 292 -29.13 -5.28 11.23
C GLN A 292 -29.75 -6.28 10.25
N LYS A 293 -30.79 -7.03 10.66
CA LYS A 293 -31.49 -7.97 9.76
C LYS A 293 -32.20 -7.28 8.60
N SER A 294 -32.61 -6.02 8.79
CA SER A 294 -33.32 -5.23 7.78
C SER A 294 -32.38 -4.40 6.90
N LEU A 295 -31.09 -4.32 7.25
CA LEU A 295 -30.10 -3.59 6.47
C LEU A 295 -29.85 -4.29 5.13
N ASP A 296 -29.67 -3.48 4.09
CA ASP A 296 -29.09 -3.97 2.83
C ASP A 296 -27.73 -4.61 3.10
N LYS A 297 -27.44 -5.72 2.42
CA LYS A 297 -26.22 -6.53 2.62
C LYS A 297 -24.94 -5.74 2.38
N GLN A 298 -24.98 -4.65 1.61
CA GLN A 298 -23.82 -3.79 1.35
C GLN A 298 -23.69 -2.64 2.34
N THR A 299 -24.62 -2.44 3.27
CA THR A 299 -24.63 -1.28 4.17
C THR A 299 -23.32 -1.14 4.95
N PHE A 300 -22.89 -2.19 5.64
CA PHE A 300 -21.62 -2.15 6.39
C PHE A 300 -20.43 -1.93 5.48
N HIS A 301 -20.39 -2.58 4.30
CA HIS A 301 -19.31 -2.36 3.33
C HIS A 301 -19.26 -0.91 2.84
N ARG A 302 -20.42 -0.31 2.54
CA ARG A 302 -20.52 1.10 2.12
C ARG A 302 -20.02 2.03 3.23
N ILE A 303 -20.41 1.81 4.48
CA ILE A 303 -19.96 2.63 5.60
C ILE A 303 -18.44 2.52 5.76
N MET A 304 -17.90 1.29 5.78
CA MET A 304 -16.46 1.07 5.95
C MET A 304 -15.62 1.72 4.84
N GLU A 305 -16.09 1.69 3.60
CA GLU A 305 -15.30 2.20 2.47
C GLU A 305 -15.56 3.67 2.13
N SER A 306 -16.82 4.10 2.14
CA SER A 306 -17.21 5.44 1.68
C SER A 306 -17.14 6.45 2.81
N ASP A 307 -17.57 6.08 4.01
CA ASP A 307 -17.67 7.01 5.13
C ASP A 307 -16.39 6.92 5.99
N TRP A 308 -16.07 5.72 6.47
CA TRP A 308 -14.91 5.45 7.32
C TRP A 308 -13.58 5.73 6.61
N GLU A 309 -13.27 4.99 5.54
CA GLU A 309 -12.06 5.21 4.73
C GLU A 309 -12.11 6.48 3.87
N GLY A 310 -13.30 7.00 3.60
CA GLY A 310 -13.49 8.22 2.81
C GLY A 310 -13.21 9.52 3.55
N GLY A 311 -13.13 9.48 4.88
CA GLY A 311 -12.69 10.62 5.66
C GLY A 311 -12.90 10.52 7.16
N LEU A 312 -13.91 9.77 7.64
CA LEU A 312 -14.19 9.72 9.08
C LEU A 312 -12.99 9.22 9.87
N LYS A 313 -12.33 8.13 9.43
CA LYS A 313 -11.15 7.60 10.10
C LYS A 313 -10.05 8.64 10.27
N ALA A 314 -9.73 9.38 9.21
CA ALA A 314 -8.61 10.32 9.18
C ALA A 314 -8.93 11.68 9.84
N SER A 315 -10.20 12.05 9.94
CA SER A 315 -10.66 13.32 10.52
C SER A 315 -11.15 13.20 11.98
N PHE A 316 -11.32 11.97 12.49
CA PHE A 316 -11.80 11.75 13.85
C PHE A 316 -10.79 12.27 14.88
N CYS A 317 -11.27 13.09 15.81
CA CYS A 317 -10.46 13.68 16.88
C CYS A 317 -11.31 13.94 18.13
N LYS A 318 -10.68 14.40 19.23
CA LYS A 318 -11.35 14.63 20.52
C LYS A 318 -12.49 15.67 20.45
N SER A 319 -12.47 16.55 19.47
CA SER A 319 -13.52 17.56 19.24
C SER A 319 -14.56 17.13 18.20
N SER A 320 -14.48 15.92 17.66
CA SER A 320 -15.49 15.38 16.77
C SER A 320 -16.83 15.26 17.51
N GLY A 321 -17.89 15.79 16.90
CA GLY A 321 -19.26 15.63 17.39
C GLY A 321 -19.89 14.31 16.91
N ASP A 322 -21.22 14.29 16.82
CA ASP A 322 -21.96 13.16 16.27
C ASP A 322 -21.48 12.80 14.86
N LEU A 323 -21.27 11.51 14.61
CA LEU A 323 -20.87 10.99 13.30
C LEU A 323 -22.12 10.64 12.47
N PRO A 324 -22.43 11.37 11.38
CA PRO A 324 -23.56 11.01 10.54
C PRO A 324 -23.21 9.78 9.72
N LEU A 325 -23.99 8.71 9.89
CA LEU A 325 -23.90 7.49 9.08
C LEU A 325 -25.22 7.24 8.39
N GLN A 326 -25.18 6.98 7.08
CA GLN A 326 -26.37 6.61 6.33
C GLN A 326 -26.54 5.10 6.41
N LEU A 327 -27.67 4.63 6.93
CA LEU A 327 -28.08 3.23 6.89
C LEU A 327 -28.99 2.97 5.68
N SER A 328 -28.76 1.88 4.97
CA SER A 328 -29.60 1.46 3.83
C SER A 328 -30.35 0.19 4.22
N TYR A 329 -31.61 0.09 3.83
CA TYR A 329 -32.49 -1.01 4.21
C TYR A 329 -33.13 -1.61 2.97
N ASP A 330 -33.34 -2.93 2.98
CA ASP A 330 -33.95 -3.65 1.86
C ASP A 330 -35.45 -3.36 1.71
N ASN A 331 -36.10 -2.94 2.80
CA ASN A 331 -37.53 -2.65 2.86
C ASN A 331 -37.77 -1.31 3.58
N PRO A 332 -38.97 -0.71 3.42
CA PRO A 332 -39.37 0.45 4.22
C PRO A 332 -39.22 0.18 5.72
N VAL A 333 -38.74 1.19 6.42
CA VAL A 333 -38.32 1.10 7.81
C VAL A 333 -39.29 1.90 8.65
N ASP A 334 -39.81 1.29 9.72
CA ASP A 334 -40.55 2.04 10.73
C ASP A 334 -39.55 2.86 11.57
N ALA A 335 -39.61 4.18 11.42
CA ALA A 335 -38.73 5.11 12.12
C ALA A 335 -39.01 5.15 13.63
N ASP A 336 -40.18 4.70 14.08
CA ASP A 336 -40.51 4.61 15.50
C ASP A 336 -39.90 3.35 16.14
N PHE A 337 -39.66 2.31 15.32
CA PHE A 337 -39.03 1.07 15.76
C PHE A 337 -37.49 1.14 15.75
N PHE A 338 -36.92 1.92 14.82
CA PHE A 338 -35.46 2.07 14.69
C PHE A 338 -35.02 3.50 15.00
N PRO A 339 -34.23 3.72 16.07
CA PRO A 339 -33.84 5.06 16.46
C PRO A 339 -32.95 5.71 15.40
N SER A 340 -33.16 7.00 15.17
CA SER A 340 -32.39 7.81 14.21
C SER A 340 -30.98 8.17 14.68
N LYS A 341 -30.68 7.89 15.97
CA LYS A 341 -29.38 8.10 16.60
C LYS A 341 -29.04 6.89 17.46
N PHE A 342 -27.80 6.43 17.34
CA PHE A 342 -27.21 5.43 18.24
C PHE A 342 -26.07 6.08 19.00
N ASN A 343 -26.07 5.95 20.32
CA ASN A 343 -24.99 6.45 21.17
C ASN A 343 -23.95 5.35 21.36
N ILE A 344 -22.68 5.73 21.26
CA ILE A 344 -21.56 4.87 21.58
C ILE A 344 -21.04 5.34 22.94
N ASP A 345 -21.24 4.53 23.97
CA ASP A 345 -20.57 4.73 25.25
C ASP A 345 -19.13 4.20 25.11
N VAL A 346 -18.15 5.11 25.12
CA VAL A 346 -16.71 4.81 24.94
C VAL A 346 -16.03 4.52 26.27
#